data_AF-A0A2T8HLX5-F1
#
_entry.id   AF-A0A2T8HLX5-F1
#
_cell.length_a   1.000
_cell.length_b   1.000
_cell.length_c   1.000
_cell.angle_alpha   90.00
_cell.angle_beta   90.00
_cell.angle_gamma   90.00
#
_symmetry.space_group_name_H-M   'P 1'
#
loop_
_entity.id
_entity.type
_entity.pdbx_description
1 polymer ?
#
loop_
_entity_poly.entity_id
_entity_poly.type
_entity_poly.pdbx_seq_one_letter_code
_entity_poly.pdbx_strand_id
1 'polypeptide(L)'
;MKIGNRIIQNRNIEVNTPDHFEAKYKGLHIYVSSDHGHGKAAHAHLTRYWMEVWNCENGICDCQTWEDCRDINEAIYKAMEGACLL
;
A
#
# COMPACT_ATOMS: atom_id res chain seq x y z
N MET A 1 4.33 -7.66 -10.24
CA MET A 1 4.39 -6.18 -10.16
C MET A 1 5.75 -5.72 -9.69
N LYS A 2 6.30 -4.63 -10.25
CA LYS A 2 7.59 -4.03 -9.82
C LYS A 2 7.30 -2.71 -9.12
N ILE A 3 7.79 -2.56 -7.89
CA ILE A 3 7.73 -1.32 -7.09
C ILE A 3 9.17 -1.00 -6.66
N GLY A 4 9.70 0.15 -7.08
CA GLY A 4 11.13 0.45 -6.93
C GLY A 4 12.00 -0.67 -7.52
N ASN A 5 12.91 -1.21 -6.72
CA ASN A 5 13.75 -2.37 -7.08
C ASN A 5 13.20 -3.72 -6.58
N ARG A 6 11.96 -3.75 -6.08
CA ARG A 6 11.32 -4.95 -5.55
C ARG A 6 10.31 -5.53 -6.53
N ILE A 7 10.13 -6.85 -6.47
CA ILE A 7 9.19 -7.59 -7.32
C ILE A 7 8.21 -8.33 -6.41
N ILE A 8 6.94 -7.97 -6.50
CA ILE A 8 5.82 -8.72 -5.92
C ILE A 8 5.31 -9.68 -7.00
N GLN A 9 5.35 -10.97 -6.74
CA GLN A 9 4.92 -11.98 -7.71
C GLN A 9 3.40 -11.96 -7.86
N ASN A 10 2.88 -12.12 -9.07
CA ASN A 10 1.44 -12.01 -9.34
C ASN A 10 0.60 -13.01 -8.53
N ARG A 11 1.13 -14.20 -8.23
CA ARG A 11 0.45 -15.21 -7.39
C ARG A 11 0.23 -14.76 -5.93
N ASN A 12 0.93 -13.71 -5.49
CA ASN A 12 0.79 -13.15 -4.15
C ASN A 12 -0.05 -11.86 -4.14
N ILE A 13 -0.59 -11.44 -5.28
CA ILE A 13 -1.43 -10.25 -5.40
C ILE A 13 -2.88 -10.73 -5.37
N GLU A 14 -3.63 -10.27 -4.38
CA GLU A 14 -5.04 -10.60 -4.19
C GLU A 14 -5.92 -9.58 -4.93
N VAL A 15 -5.57 -8.29 -4.83
CA VAL A 15 -6.26 -7.19 -5.52
C VAL A 15 -5.23 -6.24 -6.14
N ASN A 16 -5.47 -5.78 -7.36
CA ASN A 16 -4.65 -4.75 -8.02
C ASN A 16 -5.50 -3.90 -8.97
N THR A 17 -6.06 -2.83 -8.42
CA THR A 17 -6.89 -1.85 -9.10
C THR A 17 -6.34 -0.44 -8.81
N PRO A 18 -6.78 0.60 -9.53
CA PRO A 18 -6.37 1.97 -9.23
C PRO A 18 -6.73 2.45 -7.81
N ASP A 19 -7.75 1.87 -7.19
CA ASP A 19 -8.28 2.32 -5.89
C ASP A 19 -7.96 1.36 -4.74
N HIS A 20 -7.51 0.14 -5.04
CA HIS A 20 -7.26 -0.90 -4.05
C HIS A 20 -6.16 -1.83 -4.53
N PHE A 21 -5.15 -2.02 -3.68
CA PHE A 21 -4.12 -3.02 -3.79
C PHE A 21 -4.00 -3.85 -2.50
N GLU A 22 -3.90 -5.17 -2.66
CA GLU A 22 -3.72 -6.11 -1.57
C GLU A 22 -2.77 -7.23 -2.01
N ALA A 23 -1.70 -7.46 -1.25
CA ALA A 23 -0.72 -8.49 -1.58
C ALA A 23 0.08 -8.99 -0.37
N LYS A 24 0.67 -10.18 -0.52
CA LYS A 24 1.63 -10.75 0.43
C LYS A 24 3.07 -10.63 -0.09
N TYR A 25 3.95 -10.08 0.74
CA TYR A 25 5.36 -9.90 0.41
C TYR A 25 6.25 -10.14 1.64
N LYS A 26 7.16 -11.12 1.56
CA LYS A 26 8.08 -11.50 2.65
C LYS A 26 7.42 -11.77 4.01
N GLY A 27 6.24 -12.40 4.01
CA GLY A 27 5.49 -12.69 5.24
C GLY A 27 4.70 -11.49 5.79
N LEU A 28 4.74 -10.35 5.09
CA LEU A 28 3.93 -9.18 5.40
C LEU A 28 2.76 -9.09 4.43
N HIS A 29 1.64 -8.61 4.95
CA HIS A 29 0.48 -8.21 4.20
C HIS A 29 0.58 -6.72 3.90
N ILE A 30 0.37 -6.33 2.64
CA ILE A 30 0.36 -4.95 2.18
C ILE A 30 -1.05 -4.63 1.72
N TYR A 31 -1.67 -3.66 2.36
CA TYR A 31 -2.99 -3.15 2.02
C TYR A 31 -2.90 -1.67 1.69
N VAL A 32 -3.47 -1.28 0.55
CA VAL A 32 -3.57 0.12 0.14
C VAL A 32 -4.95 0.35 -0.48
N SER A 33 -5.69 1.34 0.00
CA SER A 33 -7.03 1.65 -0.53
C SER A 33 -7.30 3.15 -0.52
N SER A 34 -8.00 3.67 -1.53
CA SER A 34 -8.59 5.02 -1.57
C SER A 34 -10.01 5.07 -0.99
N ASP A 35 -10.64 3.91 -0.80
CA ASP A 35 -11.93 3.77 -0.12
C ASP A 35 -11.71 3.60 1.39
N HIS A 36 -11.66 4.73 2.10
CA HIS A 36 -11.42 4.78 3.53
C HIS A 36 -12.05 6.03 4.19
N GLY A 37 -12.10 6.05 5.52
CA GLY A 37 -12.75 7.10 6.31
C GLY A 37 -11.92 8.37 6.57
N HIS A 38 -10.75 8.55 5.92
CA HIS A 38 -9.79 9.62 6.26
C HIS A 38 -9.99 10.91 5.43
N GLY A 39 -11.17 11.09 4.84
CA GLY A 39 -11.50 12.27 4.05
C GLY A 39 -10.80 12.32 2.68
N LYS A 40 -10.93 13.46 2.01
CA LYS A 40 -10.41 13.69 0.65
C LYS A 40 -8.98 14.24 0.69
N ALA A 41 -8.25 14.06 -0.41
CA ALA A 41 -6.96 14.69 -0.62
C ALA A 41 -7.03 16.23 -0.56
N ALA A 42 -5.93 16.86 -0.16
CA ALA A 42 -5.79 18.31 -0.08
C ALA A 42 -5.82 19.01 -1.45
N HIS A 43 -5.42 18.28 -2.51
CA HIS A 43 -5.39 18.79 -3.88
C HIS A 43 -6.17 17.86 -4.83
N ALA A 44 -6.93 18.46 -5.76
CA ALA A 44 -7.85 17.72 -6.64
C ALA A 44 -7.19 16.74 -7.61
N HIS A 45 -5.89 16.86 -7.86
CA HIS A 45 -5.12 15.95 -8.73
C HIS A 45 -4.47 14.79 -7.95
N LEU A 46 -4.67 14.73 -6.63
CA LEU A 46 -4.16 13.68 -5.77
C LEU A 46 -5.33 12.84 -5.23
N THR A 47 -5.03 11.60 -4.89
CA THR A 47 -5.94 10.68 -4.20
C THR A 47 -5.36 10.36 -2.84
N ARG A 48 -6.17 10.46 -1.78
CA ARG A 48 -5.74 9.99 -0.47
C ARG A 48 -5.83 8.48 -0.47
N TYR A 49 -4.77 7.83 -0.01
CA TYR A 49 -4.77 6.40 0.23
C TYR A 49 -4.50 6.12 1.70
N TRP A 50 -5.25 5.18 2.25
CA TRP A 50 -4.91 4.50 3.48
C TRP A 50 -3.96 3.35 3.16
N MET A 51 -2.90 3.22 3.94
CA MET A 51 -1.83 2.26 3.73
C MET A 51 -1.52 1.53 5.04
N GLU A 52 -1.48 0.21 4.97
CA GLU A 52 -1.15 -0.64 6.10
C GLU A 52 -0.23 -1.77 5.65
N VAL A 53 0.79 -2.04 6.47
CA VAL A 53 1.68 -3.18 6.31
C VAL A 53 1.81 -3.89 7.64
N TRP A 54 1.44 -5.16 7.70
CA TRP A 54 1.48 -5.95 8.93
C TRP A 54 1.96 -7.37 8.70
N ASN A 55 2.53 -7.97 9.73
CA ASN A 55 2.97 -9.35 9.69
C ASN A 55 1.79 -10.33 9.67
N CYS A 56 1.81 -11.26 8.73
CA CYS A 56 0.69 -12.21 8.51
C CYS A 56 0.48 -13.20 9.66
N GLU A 57 1.51 -13.48 10.47
CA GLU A 57 1.45 -14.49 11.53
C GLU A 57 1.02 -13.90 12.87
N ASN A 58 1.53 -12.72 13.23
CA ASN A 58 1.32 -12.12 14.55
C ASN A 58 0.54 -10.80 14.53
N GLY A 59 0.23 -10.26 13.34
CA GLY A 59 -0.55 -9.03 13.18
C GLY A 59 0.18 -7.75 13.61
N ILE A 60 1.48 -7.81 13.92
CA ILE A 60 2.26 -6.62 14.27
C ILE A 60 2.34 -5.71 13.04
N CYS A 61 2.02 -4.43 13.26
CA CYS A 61 2.00 -3.42 12.22
C CYS A 61 3.38 -2.76 12.08
N ASP A 62 3.93 -2.83 10.87
CA ASP A 62 5.21 -2.21 10.50
C ASP A 62 5.00 -0.82 9.91
N CYS A 63 3.84 -0.56 9.30
CA CYS A 63 3.46 0.74 8.75
C CYS A 63 1.94 0.91 8.76
N GLN A 64 1.45 2.05 9.26
CA GLN A 64 0.04 2.43 9.19
C GLN A 64 -0.05 3.95 9.03
N THR A 65 -0.51 4.42 7.88
CA THR A 65 -0.53 5.85 7.53
C THR A 65 -1.52 6.15 6.41
N TRP A 66 -1.95 7.40 6.28
CA TRP A 66 -2.65 7.90 5.10
C TRP A 66 -1.88 9.03 4.45
N GLU A 67 -1.77 9.02 3.13
CA GLU A 67 -1.12 10.09 2.37
C GLU A 67 -1.80 10.37 1.04
N ASP A 68 -1.66 11.61 0.58
CA ASP A 68 -2.13 12.04 -0.73
C ASP A 68 -1.07 11.67 -1.78
N CYS A 69 -1.44 10.77 -2.70
CA CYS A 69 -0.56 10.24 -3.74
C CYS A 69 -1.15 10.49 -5.13
N ARG A 70 -0.29 10.51 -6.15
CA ARG A 70 -0.70 10.67 -7.56
C ARG A 70 -1.45 9.45 -8.07
N ASP A 71 -1.03 8.26 -7.65
CA ASP A 71 -1.62 6.98 -8.03
C ASP A 71 -1.34 5.89 -6.99
N ILE A 72 -1.93 4.70 -7.21
CA ILE A 72 -1.76 3.53 -6.35
C ILE A 72 -0.31 3.04 -6.29
N ASN A 73 0.51 3.20 -7.34
CA ASN A 73 1.90 2.73 -7.33
C ASN A 73 2.75 3.57 -6.38
N GLU A 74 2.53 4.89 -6.37
CA GLU A 74 3.16 5.79 -5.41
C GLU A 74 2.74 5.46 -3.97
N ALA A 75 1.46 5.17 -3.74
CA ALA A 75 0.97 4.75 -2.42
C ALA A 75 1.59 3.41 -1.98
N ILE A 76 1.66 2.40 -2.85
CA ILE A 76 2.32 1.12 -2.54
C ILE A 76 3.81 1.35 -2.24
N TYR A 77 4.49 2.22 -3.00
CA TYR A 77 5.89 2.56 -2.74
C TYR A 77 6.07 3.17 -1.34
N LYS A 78 5.23 4.12 -0.95
CA LYS A 78 5.28 4.74 0.39
C LYS A 78 4.96 3.77 1.52
N ALA A 79 3.99 2.88 1.32
CA ALA A 79 3.71 1.80 2.27
C ALA A 79 4.94 0.90 2.47
N MET A 80 5.61 0.52 1.37
CA MET A 80 6.85 -0.26 1.43
C MET A 80 8.03 0.51 2.04
N GLU A 81 8.11 1.82 1.82
CA GLU A 81 9.11 2.70 2.44
C GLU A 81 8.92 2.77 3.95
N GLY A 82 7.70 3.05 4.41
CA GLY A 82 7.35 3.12 5.83
C GLY A 82 7.60 1.80 6.57
N ALA A 83 7.41 0.66 5.90
CA ALA A 83 7.71 -0.66 6.44
C ALA A 83 9.17 -1.12 6.26
N CYS A 84 10.08 -0.25 5.80
CA CYS A 84 11.50 -0.56 5.57
C CYS A 84 11.76 -1.73 4.57
N LEU A 85 10.97 -1.83 3.50
CA LEU A 85 11.03 -2.93 2.52
C LEU A 85 11.74 -2.61 1.19
N LEU A 86 12.15 -1.35 0.98
CA LEU A 86 12.74 -0.87 -0.27
C LEU A 86 14.21 -1.22 -0.48
#